data_AF-A0A2T8HZ71-F1
#
_entry.id   AF-A0A2T8HZ71-F1
#
_cell.length_a   1.000
_cell.length_b   1.000
_cell.length_c   1.000
_cell.angle_alpha   90.00
_cell.angle_beta   90.00
_cell.angle_gamma   90.00
#
_symmetry.space_group_name_H-M   'P 1'
#
loop_
_entity.id
_entity.type
_entity.pdbx_description
1 polymer ?
#
loop_
_entity_poly.entity_id
_entity_poly.type
_entity_poly.pdbx_seq_one_letter_code
_entity_poly.pdbx_strand_id
1 'polypeptide(L)'
;MDRRSFSLGFGSALMGGMLVSPFARAARANEGEVFTQGALRALRLRFPDATFQTMDGFIVTDSSRAVGVSWTQHLPCYHEDRVNLSGSGLGGLFRTPFRVRWQQARVVGNVDLVGSRLVARGSPAAASSMRVTVGAGDYSWDLPGRLSAASALGAGGRPVGALRQEEDGRLLVRVNATPAF
;
A
#
# COMPACT_ATOMS: atom_id res chain seq x y z
N MET A 1 21.11 63.56 -19.12
CA MET A 1 19.78 63.39 -19.74
C MET A 1 19.95 62.64 -21.04
N ASP A 2 19.40 61.43 -21.04
CA ASP A 2 18.91 60.56 -22.13
C ASP A 2 19.73 60.29 -23.40
N ARG A 3 20.30 59.08 -23.40
CA ARG A 3 20.64 58.28 -24.58
C ARG A 3 19.34 57.75 -25.20
N ARG A 4 19.02 58.17 -26.41
CA ARG A 4 17.87 57.66 -27.17
C ARG A 4 18.20 56.32 -27.85
N SER A 5 17.23 55.44 -27.70
CA SER A 5 17.21 54.01 -27.95
C SER A 5 17.28 53.63 -29.43
N PHE A 6 17.89 52.46 -29.68
CA PHE A 6 17.95 51.77 -30.97
C PHE A 6 17.02 50.53 -30.95
N SER A 7 16.48 50.24 -32.14
CA SER A 7 16.04 48.92 -32.65
C SER A 7 14.65 48.36 -32.30
N LEU A 8 13.71 48.59 -33.23
CA LEU A 8 12.82 47.57 -33.82
C LEU A 8 13.70 46.49 -34.50
N GLY A 9 13.35 45.21 -34.69
CA GLY A 9 12.17 44.40 -34.46
C GLY A 9 12.36 43.03 -35.17
N PHE A 10 11.72 41.99 -34.61
CA PHE A 10 11.20 40.73 -35.19
C PHE A 10 12.01 39.75 -36.08
N GLY A 11 11.95 38.46 -35.69
CA GLY A 11 12.04 37.23 -36.50
C GLY A 11 13.46 36.65 -36.66
N SER A 12 13.78 35.37 -36.50
CA SER A 12 13.04 34.12 -36.32
C SER A 12 14.03 33.08 -35.78
N ALA A 13 13.63 32.22 -34.85
CA ALA A 13 14.27 30.91 -34.64
C ALA A 13 13.26 29.94 -34.03
N LEU A 14 12.71 29.11 -34.91
CA LEU A 14 12.07 27.84 -34.63
C LEU A 14 13.08 26.86 -33.99
N MET A 15 12.53 25.84 -33.31
CA MET A 15 13.16 24.63 -32.76
C MET A 15 13.53 24.69 -31.27
N GLY A 16 12.53 24.40 -30.43
CA GLY A 16 12.71 23.95 -29.05
C GLY A 16 11.61 22.95 -28.72
N GLY A 17 11.99 21.67 -28.58
CA GLY A 17 11.09 20.53 -28.49
C GLY A 17 10.05 20.63 -27.38
N MET A 18 8.81 20.31 -27.72
CA MET A 18 7.75 20.05 -26.76
C MET A 18 7.39 18.56 -26.86
N LEU A 19 8.06 17.74 -26.06
CA LEU A 19 7.59 16.40 -25.74
C LEU A 19 6.30 16.56 -24.94
N VAL A 20 5.18 16.47 -25.63
CA VAL A 20 3.85 16.34 -25.02
C VAL A 20 3.87 15.03 -24.23
N SER A 21 3.96 15.12 -22.91
CA SER A 21 3.69 14.00 -22.02
C SER A 21 2.17 13.79 -21.97
N PRO A 22 1.61 12.67 -22.47
CA PRO A 22 0.20 12.37 -22.31
C PRO A 22 0.01 11.61 -20.98
N PHE A 23 0.20 12.31 -19.86
CA PHE A 23 -0.20 11.80 -18.54
C PHE A 23 -1.08 12.81 -17.80
N ALA A 24 -1.96 13.50 -18.53
CA ALA A 24 -3.14 14.11 -17.95
C ALA A 24 -4.31 13.10 -17.98
N ARG A 25 -4.12 11.92 -17.35
CA ARG A 25 -5.26 11.05 -17.05
C ARG A 25 -5.87 11.56 -15.74
N ALA A 26 -6.95 12.31 -15.90
CA ALA A 26 -7.75 12.91 -14.84
C ALA A 26 -7.77 12.08 -13.56
N ALA A 27 -7.09 12.57 -12.53
CA ALA A 27 -7.34 12.19 -11.15
C ALA A 27 -8.75 12.69 -10.82
N ARG A 28 -9.75 11.83 -10.99
CA ARG A 28 -11.09 12.09 -10.48
C ARG A 28 -10.97 12.15 -8.96
N ALA A 29 -10.99 13.37 -8.45
CA ALA A 29 -11.18 13.66 -7.05
C ALA A 29 -12.51 13.04 -6.62
N ASN A 30 -12.45 11.92 -5.90
CA ASN A 30 -13.54 11.56 -5.00
C ASN A 30 -13.48 12.55 -3.84
N GLU A 31 -14.30 13.59 -3.94
CA GLU A 31 -14.65 14.49 -2.85
C GLU A 31 -15.34 13.69 -1.73
N GLY A 32 -14.93 13.89 -0.47
CA GLY A 32 -15.70 13.41 0.68
C GLY A 32 -14.95 13.26 1.99
N GLU A 33 -13.69 12.84 1.99
CA GLU A 33 -12.92 12.69 3.23
C GLU A 33 -11.47 13.17 3.03
N VAL A 34 -11.03 14.11 3.87
CA VAL A 34 -9.62 14.51 3.92
C VAL A 34 -8.86 13.37 4.58
N PHE A 35 -8.38 12.43 3.77
CA PHE A 35 -7.56 11.34 4.24
C PHE A 35 -6.15 11.85 4.60
N THR A 36 -5.86 11.95 5.90
CA THR A 36 -4.51 12.25 6.40
C THR A 36 -3.63 10.99 6.32
N GLN A 37 -2.48 11.10 5.66
CA GLN A 37 -1.51 9.99 5.59
C GLN A 37 -1.10 9.53 6.99
N GLY A 38 -1.13 8.22 7.23
CA GLY A 38 -0.79 7.63 8.54
C GLY A 38 -1.91 7.70 9.58
N ALA A 39 -3.11 8.17 9.22
CA ALA A 39 -4.25 8.18 10.13
C ALA A 39 -4.57 6.75 10.59
N LEU A 40 -4.91 6.61 11.88
CA LEU A 40 -5.30 5.33 12.46
C LEU A 40 -6.70 4.94 11.96
N ARG A 41 -6.80 3.81 11.26
CA ARG A 41 -8.06 3.22 10.75
C ARG A 41 -8.12 1.72 11.02
N ALA A 42 -9.30 1.18 11.22
CA ALA A 42 -9.49 -0.27 11.23
C ALA A 42 -9.13 -0.86 9.85
N LEU A 43 -8.56 -2.07 9.84
CA LEU A 43 -8.42 -2.85 8.61
C LEU A 43 -9.78 -3.50 8.29
N ARG A 44 -10.70 -2.69 7.78
CA ARG A 44 -12.04 -3.12 7.37
C ARG A 44 -12.10 -3.21 5.85
N LEU A 45 -12.43 -4.39 5.35
CA LEU A 45 -12.40 -4.72 3.92
C LEU A 45 -13.81 -5.01 3.42
N ARG A 46 -14.14 -4.47 2.25
CA ARG A 46 -15.29 -4.83 1.43
C ARG A 46 -14.82 -5.72 0.28
N PHE A 47 -15.28 -6.96 0.28
CA PHE A 47 -14.95 -7.96 -0.74
C PHE A 47 -15.86 -7.84 -1.98
N PRO A 48 -15.50 -8.47 -3.11
CA PRO A 48 -16.29 -8.40 -4.35
C PRO A 48 -17.72 -8.93 -4.23
N ASP A 49 -17.98 -9.80 -3.27
CA ASP A 49 -19.31 -10.33 -2.93
C ASP A 49 -20.13 -9.41 -2.01
N ALA A 50 -19.70 -8.15 -1.87
CA ALA A 50 -20.27 -7.13 -0.98
C ALA A 50 -20.22 -7.47 0.52
N THR A 51 -19.51 -8.53 0.93
CA THR A 51 -19.28 -8.81 2.35
C THR A 51 -18.28 -7.82 2.95
N PHE A 52 -18.53 -7.44 4.20
CA PHE A 52 -17.63 -6.59 4.97
C PHE A 52 -17.00 -7.41 6.09
N GLN A 53 -15.69 -7.30 6.25
CA GLN A 53 -14.99 -7.96 7.36
C GLN A 53 -13.95 -7.01 7.94
N THR A 54 -13.97 -6.88 9.26
CA THR A 54 -12.87 -6.27 10.01
C THR A 54 -11.85 -7.36 10.32
N MET A 55 -10.59 -7.08 9.99
CA MET A 55 -9.47 -7.96 10.27
C MET A 55 -8.90 -7.67 11.66
N ASP A 56 -8.53 -8.71 12.40
CA ASP A 56 -7.88 -8.62 13.71
C ASP A 56 -6.53 -9.35 13.80
N GLY A 57 -6.12 -10.02 12.72
CA GLY A 57 -4.91 -10.81 12.74
C GLY A 57 -4.38 -11.21 11.37
N PHE A 58 -3.08 -11.48 11.34
CA PHE A 58 -2.37 -12.06 10.21
C PHE A 58 -1.50 -13.20 10.71
N ILE A 59 -1.56 -14.35 10.03
CA ILE A 59 -0.82 -15.56 10.37
C ILE A 59 -0.10 -16.05 9.11
N VAL A 60 1.16 -16.44 9.25
CA VAL A 60 1.91 -17.24 8.29
C VAL A 60 2.11 -18.61 8.89
N THR A 61 1.71 -19.66 8.18
CA THR A 61 1.77 -21.03 8.70
C THR A 61 2.24 -22.01 7.64
N ASP A 62 3.00 -23.00 8.08
CA ASP A 62 3.12 -24.28 7.39
C ASP A 62 2.30 -25.34 8.13
N SER A 63 2.43 -26.62 7.76
CA SER A 63 1.73 -27.74 8.39
C SER A 63 2.19 -28.05 9.82
N SER A 64 3.27 -27.44 10.30
CA SER A 64 3.96 -27.77 11.56
C SER A 64 4.10 -26.59 12.52
N ARG A 65 4.09 -25.35 12.01
CA ARG A 65 4.38 -24.12 12.75
C ARG A 65 3.55 -22.97 12.21
N ALA A 66 3.21 -22.04 13.09
CA ALA A 66 2.59 -20.78 12.73
C ALA A 66 3.25 -19.61 13.47
N VAL A 67 3.39 -18.50 12.75
CA VAL A 67 3.76 -17.21 13.32
C VAL A 67 2.73 -16.18 12.91
N GLY A 68 2.43 -15.23 13.78
CA GLY A 68 1.37 -14.28 13.54
C GLY A 68 1.52 -13.00 14.34
N VAL A 69 0.63 -12.09 14.01
CA VAL A 69 0.35 -10.87 14.76
C VAL A 69 -1.15 -10.71 14.86
N SER A 70 -1.62 -10.26 16.02
CA SER A 70 -3.00 -9.87 16.24
C SER A 70 -3.05 -8.42 16.71
N TRP A 71 -4.14 -7.74 16.42
CA TRP A 71 -4.35 -6.35 16.80
C TRP A 71 -5.82 -6.11 17.15
N THR A 72 -6.03 -5.23 18.11
CA THR A 72 -7.37 -4.74 18.50
C THR A 72 -7.52 -3.25 18.22
N GLN A 73 -6.40 -2.56 18.02
CA GLN A 73 -6.34 -1.13 17.75
C GLN A 73 -6.37 -0.82 16.25
N HIS A 74 -6.77 0.42 15.93
CA HIS A 74 -6.63 0.96 14.59
C HIS A 74 -5.16 1.03 14.16
N LEU A 75 -4.92 0.87 12.87
CA LEU A 75 -3.59 0.77 12.27
C LEU A 75 -3.29 2.02 11.43
N PRO A 76 -2.02 2.46 11.34
CA PRO A 76 -1.62 3.52 10.41
C PRO A 76 -2.00 3.14 8.97
N CYS A 77 -2.87 3.93 8.36
CA CYS A 77 -3.36 3.72 7.01
C CYS A 77 -2.75 4.76 6.06
N TYR A 78 -2.35 4.31 4.88
CA TYR A 78 -1.69 5.12 3.86
C TYR A 78 -2.47 5.05 2.56
N HIS A 79 -2.66 6.20 1.91
CA HIS A 79 -3.23 6.28 0.57
C HIS A 79 -2.09 6.26 -0.45
N GLU A 80 -2.01 5.22 -1.27
CA GLU A 80 -0.85 4.90 -2.11
C GLU A 80 -0.76 5.75 -3.38
N ASP A 81 -1.89 6.28 -3.88
CA ASP A 81 -1.89 7.18 -5.04
C ASP A 81 -1.69 8.67 -4.69
N ARG A 82 -1.63 9.03 -3.40
CA ARG A 82 -1.46 10.42 -2.98
C ARG A 82 -0.03 10.67 -2.53
N VAL A 83 0.84 10.98 -3.48
CA VAL A 83 2.05 11.78 -3.22
C VAL A 83 1.58 13.22 -3.04
N ASN A 84 1.00 13.58 -1.88
CA ASN A 84 0.55 14.95 -1.68
C ASN A 84 1.78 15.84 -1.46
N LEU A 85 2.27 16.44 -2.55
CA LEU A 85 3.43 17.34 -2.58
C LEU A 85 3.11 18.78 -2.10
N SER A 86 1.87 19.07 -1.70
CA SER A 86 1.38 20.46 -1.61
C SER A 86 1.09 21.00 -0.20
N GLY A 87 1.37 20.24 0.87
CA GLY A 87 1.08 20.68 2.24
C GLY A 87 2.24 20.48 3.20
N SER A 88 2.97 21.56 3.49
CA SER A 88 3.92 21.75 4.59
C SER A 88 5.22 20.91 4.62
N GLY A 89 6.34 21.62 4.44
CA GLY A 89 7.55 21.46 5.26
C GLY A 89 8.30 20.13 5.16
N LEU A 90 9.40 20.14 4.39
CA LEU A 90 10.62 19.34 4.56
C LEU A 90 10.54 18.13 5.53
N GLY A 91 10.55 16.91 4.97
CA GLY A 91 11.16 15.76 5.66
C GLY A 91 10.23 14.64 6.17
N GLY A 92 8.92 14.69 5.89
CA GLY A 92 7.99 13.61 6.23
C GLY A 92 7.98 12.42 5.25
N LEU A 93 9.16 11.83 4.99
CA LEU A 93 9.40 10.48 4.47
C LEU A 93 8.52 10.00 3.31
N PHE A 94 9.00 10.19 2.07
CA PHE A 94 8.49 9.50 0.90
C PHE A 94 8.57 7.98 1.10
N ARG A 95 7.46 7.33 1.47
CA ARG A 95 7.34 5.87 1.42
C ARG A 95 7.19 5.47 -0.04
N THR A 96 7.99 4.52 -0.50
CA THR A 96 7.77 3.89 -1.81
C THR A 96 6.34 3.33 -1.85
N PRO A 97 5.51 3.69 -2.84
CA PRO A 97 4.12 3.22 -2.88
C PRO A 97 4.04 1.70 -2.85
N PHE A 98 3.05 1.16 -2.13
CA PHE A 98 2.82 -0.28 -1.98
C PHE A 98 2.78 -0.99 -3.33
N ARG A 99 2.16 -0.37 -4.36
CA ARG A 99 2.06 -0.97 -5.70
C ARG A 99 3.44 -1.19 -6.35
N VAL A 100 4.38 -0.26 -6.15
CA VAL A 100 5.76 -0.37 -6.65
C VAL A 100 6.51 -1.45 -5.90
N ARG A 101 6.47 -1.39 -4.56
CA ARG A 101 7.04 -2.41 -3.66
C ARG A 101 6.54 -3.81 -4.00
N TRP A 102 5.24 -3.93 -4.24
CA TRP A 102 4.57 -5.17 -4.63
C TRP A 102 5.13 -5.74 -5.93
N GLN A 103 5.35 -4.92 -6.94
CA GLN A 103 5.88 -5.35 -8.24
C GLN A 103 7.32 -5.87 -8.15
N GLN A 104 8.13 -5.25 -7.28
CA GLN A 104 9.53 -5.60 -7.06
C GLN A 104 9.71 -6.80 -6.11
N ALA A 105 8.74 -7.05 -5.23
CA ALA A 105 8.81 -8.13 -4.26
C ALA A 105 8.66 -9.53 -4.89
N ARG A 106 9.35 -10.52 -4.30
CA ARG A 106 9.32 -11.93 -4.70
C ARG A 106 7.98 -12.56 -4.33
N VAL A 107 7.40 -13.38 -5.20
CA VAL A 107 6.19 -14.17 -4.91
C VAL A 107 6.50 -15.26 -3.88
N VAL A 108 5.71 -15.31 -2.80
CA VAL A 108 5.87 -16.28 -1.71
C VAL A 108 4.68 -17.23 -1.59
N GLY A 109 3.46 -16.75 -1.84
CA GLY A 109 2.29 -17.62 -1.73
C GLY A 109 0.95 -16.90 -1.84
N ASN A 110 -0.09 -17.59 -1.39
CA ASN A 110 -1.46 -17.11 -1.38
C ASN A 110 -1.91 -16.75 0.03
N VAL A 111 -2.95 -15.92 0.12
CA VAL A 111 -3.56 -15.49 1.38
C VAL A 111 -5.04 -15.86 1.37
N ASP A 112 -5.43 -16.62 2.39
CA ASP A 112 -6.79 -17.03 2.68
C ASP A 112 -7.39 -16.15 3.78
N LEU A 113 -8.71 -15.99 3.79
CA LEU A 113 -9.48 -15.44 4.88
C LEU A 113 -10.06 -16.59 5.72
N VAL A 114 -9.73 -16.59 7.01
CA VAL A 114 -10.22 -17.57 7.99
C VAL A 114 -10.80 -16.81 9.18
N GLY A 115 -12.13 -16.74 9.26
CA GLY A 115 -12.81 -15.84 10.20
C GLY A 115 -12.42 -14.39 9.95
N SER A 116 -11.90 -13.72 10.99
CA SER A 116 -11.39 -12.34 10.96
C SER A 116 -9.89 -12.24 10.66
N ARG A 117 -9.23 -13.33 10.23
CA ARG A 117 -7.78 -13.39 10.05
C ARG A 117 -7.35 -13.66 8.62
N LEU A 118 -6.30 -12.98 8.21
CA LEU A 118 -5.58 -13.25 6.98
C LEU A 118 -4.53 -14.34 7.24
N VAL A 119 -4.58 -15.42 6.47
CA VAL A 119 -3.71 -16.59 6.65
C VAL A 119 -2.90 -16.83 5.39
N ALA A 120 -1.59 -16.67 5.48
CA ALA A 120 -0.66 -17.01 4.42
C ALA A 120 -0.12 -18.43 4.64
N ARG A 121 -0.15 -19.25 3.58
CA ARG A 121 0.45 -20.60 3.62
C ARG A 121 1.85 -20.54 3.03
N GLY A 122 2.87 -20.84 3.85
CA GLY A 122 4.28 -20.73 3.48
C GLY A 122 5.21 -20.98 4.66
N SER A 123 6.53 -21.00 4.43
CA SER A 123 7.51 -21.31 5.48
C SER A 123 7.61 -20.20 6.55
N PRO A 124 7.19 -20.46 7.80
CA PRO A 124 7.18 -19.48 8.90
C PRO A 124 8.56 -19.24 9.50
N ALA A 125 9.54 -20.13 9.24
CA ALA A 125 10.91 -19.99 9.74
C ALA A 125 11.60 -18.76 9.15
N ALA A 126 11.35 -18.45 7.87
CA ALA A 126 11.76 -17.18 7.28
C ALA A 126 10.91 -16.02 7.81
N ALA A 127 9.63 -16.24 8.10
CA ALA A 127 8.67 -15.20 8.49
C ALA A 127 8.84 -14.67 9.92
N SER A 128 9.53 -15.41 10.80
CA SER A 128 9.72 -15.02 12.20
C SER A 128 10.44 -13.67 12.28
N SER A 129 9.92 -12.73 13.07
CA SER A 129 10.42 -11.34 13.18
C SER A 129 10.13 -10.42 11.98
N MET A 130 9.48 -10.87 10.91
CA MET A 130 9.18 -10.01 9.77
C MET A 130 8.13 -8.95 10.12
N ARG A 131 8.27 -7.78 9.50
CA ARG A 131 7.20 -6.77 9.44
C ARG A 131 6.23 -7.16 8.33
N VAL A 132 4.99 -6.68 8.43
CA VAL A 132 3.95 -6.97 7.45
C VAL A 132 3.24 -5.69 7.06
N THR A 133 3.00 -5.54 5.76
CA THR A 133 2.14 -4.50 5.21
C THR A 133 1.02 -5.15 4.42
N VAL A 134 -0.23 -4.75 4.69
CA VAL A 134 -1.42 -5.21 3.97
C VAL A 134 -1.89 -4.10 3.03
N GLY A 135 -2.06 -4.40 1.74
CA GLY A 135 -2.63 -3.49 0.74
C GLY A 135 -3.99 -3.98 0.23
N ALA A 136 -4.94 -3.05 0.08
CA ALA A 136 -6.25 -3.28 -0.53
C ALA A 136 -6.69 -2.03 -1.31
N GLY A 137 -7.07 -2.20 -2.58
CA GLY A 137 -7.26 -1.08 -3.50
C GLY A 137 -6.01 -0.19 -3.58
N ASP A 138 -6.21 1.11 -3.36
CA ASP A 138 -5.15 2.13 -3.36
C ASP A 138 -4.71 2.52 -1.94
N TYR A 139 -4.91 1.63 -0.96
CA TYR A 139 -4.55 1.87 0.44
C TYR A 139 -3.69 0.73 0.98
N SER A 140 -2.87 1.04 1.99
CA SER A 140 -2.20 0.02 2.79
C SER A 140 -2.16 0.34 4.27
N TRP A 141 -1.91 -0.69 5.07
CA TRP A 141 -1.73 -0.64 6.50
C TRP A 141 -0.44 -1.35 6.88
N ASP A 142 0.35 -0.72 7.73
CA ASP A 142 1.48 -1.37 8.37
C ASP A 142 0.99 -2.05 9.66
N LEU A 143 1.17 -3.38 9.73
CA LEU A 143 0.75 -4.17 10.89
C LEU A 143 1.66 -3.89 12.10
N PRO A 144 1.16 -4.03 13.33
CA PRO A 144 1.93 -3.68 14.50
C PRO A 144 3.04 -4.70 14.77
N GLY A 145 4.19 -4.23 15.25
CA GLY A 145 5.27 -5.11 15.72
C GLY A 145 5.85 -6.03 14.65
N ARG A 146 6.21 -7.24 15.08
CA ARG A 146 6.83 -8.29 14.27
C ARG A 146 6.08 -9.61 14.49
N LEU A 147 6.15 -10.52 13.53
CA LEU A 147 5.56 -11.85 13.67
C LEU A 147 6.19 -12.64 14.82
N SER A 148 5.33 -13.25 15.64
CA SER A 148 5.68 -14.05 16.83
C SER A 148 4.97 -15.40 16.79
N ALA A 149 5.34 -16.35 17.66
CA ALA A 149 4.72 -17.67 17.69
C ALA A 149 3.19 -17.57 17.83
N ALA A 150 2.47 -18.31 16.98
CA ALA A 150 1.01 -18.35 16.96
C ALA A 150 0.52 -19.80 16.87
N SER A 151 -0.74 -20.02 17.17
CA SER A 151 -1.40 -21.29 16.88
C SER A 151 -1.73 -21.37 15.39
N ALA A 152 -1.45 -22.53 14.78
CA ALA A 152 -1.92 -22.80 13.43
C ALA A 152 -3.45 -22.77 13.40
N LEU A 153 -4.00 -22.13 12.37
CA LEU A 153 -5.43 -22.21 12.10
C LEU A 153 -5.72 -23.45 11.26
N GLY A 154 -6.92 -24.02 11.45
CA GLY A 154 -7.34 -25.23 10.75
C GLY A 154 -7.29 -25.08 9.23
N ALA A 155 -7.23 -26.23 8.54
CA ALA A 155 -7.26 -26.27 7.09
C ALA A 155 -8.62 -25.77 6.58
N GLY A 156 -8.65 -24.59 5.96
CA GLY A 156 -9.85 -24.01 5.37
C GLY A 156 -9.71 -22.50 5.28
N GLY A 157 -10.41 -21.87 4.34
CA GLY A 157 -10.37 -20.42 4.14
C GLY A 157 -10.78 -20.03 2.74
N ARG A 158 -11.31 -18.80 2.60
CA ARG A 158 -11.63 -18.24 1.29
C ARG A 158 -10.37 -17.61 0.70
N PRO A 159 -9.94 -17.93 -0.53
CA PRO A 159 -8.80 -17.25 -1.14
C PRO A 159 -9.16 -15.78 -1.36
N VAL A 160 -8.36 -14.87 -0.80
CA VAL A 160 -8.61 -13.43 -0.86
C VAL A 160 -7.43 -12.63 -1.39
N GLY A 161 -6.26 -13.22 -1.56
CA GLY A 161 -5.10 -12.44 -1.96
C GLY A 161 -3.84 -13.26 -2.16
N ALA A 162 -2.73 -12.52 -2.22
CA ALA A 162 -1.39 -13.06 -2.41
C ALA A 162 -0.42 -12.48 -1.38
N LEU A 163 0.68 -13.21 -1.20
CA LEU A 163 1.82 -12.86 -0.36
C LEU A 163 3.07 -12.69 -1.22
N ARG A 164 3.77 -11.59 -1.00
CA ARG A 164 5.11 -11.34 -1.54
C ARG A 164 6.08 -10.94 -0.42
N GLN A 165 7.37 -11.07 -0.68
CA GLN A 165 8.43 -10.71 0.24
C GLN A 165 9.42 -9.76 -0.44
N GLU A 166 9.72 -8.66 0.24
CA GLU A 166 10.74 -7.70 -0.16
C GLU A 166 12.15 -8.23 0.15
N GLU A 167 13.16 -7.61 -0.46
CA GLU A 167 14.57 -7.95 -0.24
C GLU A 167 15.00 -7.75 1.22
N ASP A 168 14.43 -6.75 1.91
CA ASP A 168 14.66 -6.48 3.34
C ASP A 168 13.94 -7.47 4.28
N GLY A 169 13.23 -8.45 3.71
CA GLY A 169 12.48 -9.46 4.43
C GLY A 169 11.10 -9.00 4.91
N ARG A 170 10.60 -7.81 4.57
CA ARG A 170 9.20 -7.48 4.87
C ARG A 170 8.24 -8.31 4.02
N LEU A 171 7.15 -8.74 4.64
CA LEU A 171 6.03 -9.36 3.93
C LEU A 171 5.03 -8.31 3.44
N LEU A 172 4.66 -8.41 2.17
CA LEU A 172 3.59 -7.64 1.55
C LEU A 172 2.41 -8.59 1.31
N VAL A 173 1.23 -8.19 1.77
CA VAL A 173 -0.02 -8.90 1.55
C VAL A 173 -0.89 -8.04 0.67
N ARG A 174 -1.32 -8.54 -0.48
CA ARG A 174 -2.29 -7.84 -1.34
C ARG A 174 -3.61 -8.60 -1.31
N VAL A 175 -4.67 -7.94 -0.87
CA VAL A 175 -6.01 -8.49 -0.80
C VAL A 175 -6.85 -7.97 -1.96
N ASN A 176 -7.63 -8.85 -2.57
CA ASN A 176 -8.60 -8.56 -3.62
C ASN A 176 -9.89 -8.00 -2.99
N ALA A 177 -9.76 -6.84 -2.36
CA ALA A 177 -10.83 -6.13 -1.68
C ALA A 177 -10.61 -4.61 -1.77
N THR A 178 -11.64 -3.85 -1.40
CA THR A 178 -11.55 -2.40 -1.22
C THR A 178 -11.66 -2.05 0.26
N PRO A 179 -10.98 -0.99 0.75
CA PRO A 179 -11.20 -0.49 2.10
C PRO A 179 -12.65 -0.06 2.31
N ALA A 180 -13.16 -0.23 3.53
CA ALA A 180 -14.45 0.29 3.96
C ALA A 180 -14.23 1.19 5.19
N PHE A 181 -14.22 2.50 4.98
CA PHE A 181 -14.10 3.51 6.03
C PHE A 181 -15.46 3.85 6.63
#